data_AF-A0A1T5MNT9-F1
#
_entry.id   AF-A0A1T5MNT9-F1
#
_cell.length_a   1.000
_cell.length_b   1.000
_cell.length_c   1.000
_cell.angle_alpha   90.00
_cell.angle_beta   90.00
_cell.angle_gamma   90.00
#
_symmetry.space_group_name_H-M   'P 1'
#
loop_
_entity.id
_entity.type
_entity.pdbx_description
1 polymer ?
#
loop_
_entity_poly.entity_id
_entity_poly.type
_entity_poly.pdbx_seq_one_letter_code
_entity_poly.pdbx_strand_id
1 'polypeptide(L)'
;MGDFTFYSGYYHAKHFQDHCVRYLSPDRDDVDKLKIGKFCSIGSGAVFIMAGNQGHRYDWITTYPFYYSKINDNSKDGYKQAGDTIVGNDVWIGTEAVIMPGVKILKHCIKNP
;
A
#
# COMPACT_ATOMS: atom_id res chain seq x y z
N MET A 1 -0.07 -12.59 -3.69
CA MET A 1 -0.44 -12.99 -2.32
C MET A 1 -0.04 -14.44 -2.13
N GLY A 2 0.52 -14.82 -0.97
CA GLY A 2 0.95 -16.19 -0.70
C GLY A 2 -0.18 -17.12 -0.28
N ASP A 3 0.07 -18.43 -0.37
CA ASP A 3 -0.88 -19.49 -0.01
C ASP A 3 -1.43 -19.36 1.41
N PHE A 4 -2.69 -19.77 1.60
CA PHE A 4 -3.41 -19.77 2.88
C PHE A 4 -3.58 -18.39 3.55
N THR A 5 -3.16 -17.30 2.90
CA THR A 5 -3.52 -15.96 3.32
C THR A 5 -4.96 -15.66 2.95
N PHE A 6 -5.72 -15.08 3.88
CA PHE A 6 -7.13 -14.74 3.64
C PHE A 6 -7.50 -13.36 4.19
N TYR A 7 -8.58 -12.81 3.65
CA TYR A 7 -9.20 -11.56 4.07
C TYR A 7 -10.63 -11.83 4.56
N SER A 8 -10.93 -11.41 5.78
CA SER A 8 -12.27 -11.51 6.39
C SER A 8 -13.02 -10.19 6.25
N GLY A 9 -13.65 -9.96 5.10
CA GLY A 9 -14.19 -8.66 4.68
C GLY A 9 -15.67 -8.40 4.95
N TYR A 10 -16.35 -9.23 5.75
CA TYR A 10 -17.82 -9.19 5.89
C TYR A 10 -18.36 -7.78 6.16
N TYR A 11 -17.78 -7.05 7.11
CA TYR A 11 -18.24 -5.71 7.51
C TYR A 11 -17.97 -4.59 6.48
N HIS A 12 -17.13 -4.82 5.47
CA HIS A 12 -16.83 -3.85 4.41
C HIS A 12 -17.35 -4.26 3.03
N ALA A 13 -18.00 -5.44 2.93
CA ALA A 13 -18.81 -5.92 1.81
C ALA A 13 -18.16 -5.83 0.41
N LYS A 14 -16.82 -5.86 0.33
CA LYS A 14 -16.05 -5.74 -0.90
C LYS A 14 -14.90 -6.74 -0.90
N HIS A 15 -14.45 -7.16 -2.10
CA HIS A 15 -13.27 -7.98 -2.22
C HIS A 15 -12.00 -7.22 -1.81
N PHE A 16 -10.96 -7.98 -1.45
CA PHE A 16 -9.68 -7.44 -0.99
C PHE A 16 -9.11 -6.38 -1.94
N GLN A 17 -9.08 -6.65 -3.25
CA GLN A 17 -8.53 -5.75 -4.26
C GLN A 17 -9.34 -4.45 -4.41
N ASP A 18 -10.65 -4.50 -4.19
CA ASP A 18 -11.56 -3.36 -4.42
C ASP A 18 -11.67 -2.44 -3.20
N HIS A 19 -11.15 -2.86 -2.04
CA HIS A 19 -11.29 -2.15 -0.78
C HIS A 19 -9.97 -1.94 -0.04
N CYS A 20 -9.22 -3.02 0.15
CA CYS A 20 -8.00 -3.00 0.94
C CYS A 20 -6.85 -2.37 0.15
N VAL A 21 -6.76 -2.61 -1.15
CA VAL A 21 -5.66 -2.10 -1.97
C VAL A 21 -6.06 -0.77 -2.59
N ARG A 22 -5.49 0.34 -2.12
CA ARG A 22 -5.85 1.68 -2.60
C ARG A 22 -4.72 2.29 -3.42
N TYR A 23 -5.08 2.88 -4.56
CA TYR A 23 -4.17 3.59 -5.47
C TYR A 23 -3.08 2.73 -6.12
N LEU A 24 -3.24 1.41 -6.15
CA LEU A 24 -2.35 0.56 -6.93
C LEU A 24 -2.80 0.57 -8.39
N SER A 25 -1.91 1.00 -9.30
CA SER A 25 -2.19 0.91 -10.73
C SER A 25 -2.03 -0.54 -11.20
N PRO A 26 -3.06 -1.17 -11.80
CA PRO A 26 -2.96 -2.55 -12.28
C PRO A 26 -2.15 -2.67 -13.58
N ASP A 27 -2.01 -1.58 -14.34
CA ASP A 27 -1.45 -1.57 -15.70
C ASP A 27 -0.02 -1.01 -15.77
N ARG A 28 0.61 -0.76 -14.61
CA ARG A 28 1.95 -0.18 -14.53
C ARG A 28 2.92 -1.12 -13.83
N ASP A 29 4.11 -1.29 -14.43
CA ASP A 29 5.20 -2.07 -13.86
C ASP A 29 6.24 -1.21 -13.11
N ASP A 30 6.17 0.11 -13.27
CA ASP A 30 7.07 1.12 -12.71
C ASP A 30 6.53 1.76 -11.42
N VAL A 31 5.71 1.03 -10.66
CA VAL A 31 5.11 1.48 -9.39
C VAL A 31 5.44 0.54 -8.24
N ASP A 32 5.30 1.04 -7.01
CA ASP A 32 5.43 0.25 -5.79
C ASP A 32 4.47 -0.95 -5.80
N LYS A 33 4.95 -2.14 -5.41
CA LYS A 33 4.16 -3.37 -5.37
C LYS A 33 3.69 -3.70 -3.95
N LEU A 34 2.50 -4.28 -3.83
CA LEU A 34 2.03 -4.89 -2.59
C LEU A 34 2.38 -6.39 -2.59
N LYS A 35 3.25 -6.81 -1.67
CA LYS A 35 3.67 -8.20 -1.52
C LYS A 35 3.21 -8.73 -0.18
N ILE A 36 2.40 -9.79 -0.18
CA ILE A 36 1.87 -10.43 1.03
C ILE A 36 2.28 -11.89 1.02
N GLY A 37 2.93 -12.33 2.09
CA GLY A 37 3.40 -13.70 2.30
C GLY A 37 2.26 -14.70 2.50
N LYS A 38 2.64 -15.88 3.01
CA LYS A 38 1.74 -17.01 3.27
C LYS A 38 1.15 -16.94 4.68
N PHE A 39 0.04 -17.64 4.90
CA PHE A 39 -0.59 -17.83 6.21
C PHE A 39 -0.94 -16.53 6.95
N CYS A 40 -1.24 -15.44 6.24
CA CYS A 40 -1.64 -14.17 6.88
C CYS A 40 -3.15 -14.10 7.09
N SER A 41 -3.55 -13.45 8.18
CA SER A 41 -4.94 -13.18 8.52
C SER A 41 -5.20 -11.68 8.43
N ILE A 42 -6.07 -11.25 7.51
CA ILE A 42 -6.36 -9.84 7.28
C ILE A 42 -7.80 -9.53 7.70
N GLY A 43 -7.95 -8.66 8.71
CA GLY A 43 -9.23 -8.21 9.23
C GLY A 43 -9.99 -7.28 8.29
N SER A 44 -11.30 -7.19 8.51
CA SER A 44 -12.22 -6.36 7.72
C SER A 44 -11.76 -4.91 7.66
N GLY A 45 -11.76 -4.32 6.46
CA GLY A 45 -11.44 -2.90 6.31
C GLY A 45 -9.97 -2.55 6.48
N ALA A 46 -9.06 -3.51 6.63
CA ALA A 46 -7.63 -3.23 6.57
C ALA A 46 -7.29 -2.60 5.21
N VAL A 47 -6.40 -1.60 5.21
CA VAL A 47 -6.06 -0.81 4.01
C VAL A 47 -4.56 -0.78 3.83
N PHE A 48 -4.13 -0.96 2.58
CA PHE A 48 -2.78 -0.75 2.10
C PHE A 48 -2.82 0.47 1.17
N ILE A 49 -2.20 1.56 1.60
CA ILE A 49 -2.06 2.77 0.80
C ILE A 49 -0.85 2.59 -0.11
N MET A 50 -1.10 2.71 -1.42
CA MET A 50 -0.07 2.59 -2.46
C MET A 50 0.20 3.97 -3.10
N ALA A 51 0.94 3.97 -4.21
CA ALA A 51 1.33 5.15 -4.98
C ALA A 51 2.18 6.17 -4.21
N GLY A 52 3.04 5.70 -3.30
CA GLY A 52 4.03 6.52 -2.61
C GLY A 52 3.45 7.81 -2.03
N ASN A 53 4.00 8.96 -2.44
CA ASN A 53 3.51 10.27 -1.99
C ASN A 53 2.32 10.83 -2.80
N GLN A 54 1.82 10.09 -3.80
CA GLN A 54 0.71 10.50 -4.68
C GLN A 54 0.91 11.85 -5.39
N GLY A 55 2.18 12.25 -5.60
CA GLY A 55 2.51 13.54 -6.22
C GLY A 55 2.65 14.71 -5.23
N HIS A 56 2.39 14.49 -3.94
CA HIS A 56 2.43 15.53 -2.91
C HIS A 56 3.83 15.60 -2.25
N ARG A 57 4.50 16.74 -2.38
CA ARG A 57 5.84 16.99 -1.80
C ARG A 57 5.74 17.96 -0.62
N TYR A 58 5.88 17.45 0.59
CA TYR A 58 5.87 18.27 1.81
C TYR A 58 7.14 19.11 1.98
N ASP A 59 8.20 18.75 1.25
CA ASP A 59 9.49 19.45 1.18
C ASP A 59 9.54 20.52 0.07
N TRP A 60 8.43 20.76 -0.63
CA TRP A 60 8.28 21.84 -1.62
C TRP A 60 7.50 23.01 -1.02
N ILE A 61 7.45 24.13 -1.75
CA ILE A 61 6.70 25.34 -1.35
C ILE A 61 5.21 25.04 -1.13
N THR A 62 4.68 24.03 -1.81
CA THR A 62 3.28 23.60 -1.71
C THR A 62 3.18 22.10 -1.94
N THR A 63 2.23 21.47 -1.25
CA THR A 63 1.86 20.06 -1.44
C THR A 63 0.85 19.87 -2.56
N TYR A 64 0.35 20.94 -3.19
CA TYR A 64 -0.66 20.83 -4.24
C TYR A 64 -0.09 20.22 -5.53
N PRO A 65 -0.72 19.19 -6.11
CA PRO A 65 -0.16 18.41 -7.22
C PRO A 65 -0.44 19.06 -8.59
N PHE A 66 0.15 20.23 -8.85
CA PHE A 66 -0.10 21.01 -10.08
C PHE A 66 0.10 20.22 -11.38
N TYR A 67 1.09 19.31 -11.40
CA TYR A 67 1.37 18.44 -12.55
C TYR A 67 0.17 17.59 -12.95
N TYR A 68 -0.59 17.11 -11.96
CA TYR A 68 -1.75 16.25 -12.17
C TYR A 68 -3.05 17.04 -12.33
N SER A 69 -3.14 18.26 -11.78
CA SER A 69 -4.33 19.11 -11.93
C SER A 69 -4.42 19.79 -13.30
N LYS A 70 -3.33 19.83 -14.07
CA LYS A 70 -3.22 20.49 -15.38
C LYS A 70 -3.59 21.99 -15.36
N ILE A 71 -3.46 22.63 -14.20
CA ILE A 71 -3.68 24.07 -14.05
C ILE A 71 -2.48 24.88 -14.57
N ASN A 72 -1.30 24.26 -14.63
CA ASN A 72 -0.07 24.90 -15.10
C ASN A 72 0.80 23.88 -15.83
N ASP A 73 1.01 24.09 -17.14
CA ASP A 73 1.79 23.20 -18.01
C ASP A 73 3.30 23.18 -17.68
N ASN A 74 3.80 24.19 -16.96
CA ASN A 74 5.20 24.26 -16.51
C ASN A 74 5.44 23.61 -15.14
N SER A 75 4.42 22.98 -14.56
CA SER A 75 4.56 22.33 -13.26
C SER A 75 5.42 21.07 -13.35
N LYS A 76 6.12 20.75 -12.26
CA LYS A 76 6.99 19.58 -12.16
C LYS A 76 6.23 18.42 -11.53
N ASP A 77 6.46 17.21 -12.02
CA ASP A 77 5.94 16.02 -11.36
C ASP A 77 6.57 15.84 -9.97
N GLY A 78 5.72 15.84 -8.96
CA GLY A 78 6.10 15.66 -7.55
C GLY A 78 6.14 14.19 -7.12
N TYR A 79 5.75 13.25 -7.97
CA TYR A 79 5.62 11.84 -7.62
C TYR A 79 6.96 11.23 -7.20
N LYS A 80 6.91 10.47 -6.11
CA LYS A 80 7.98 9.62 -5.62
C LYS A 80 7.41 8.30 -5.12
N GLN A 81 8.01 7.22 -5.57
CA GLN A 81 7.85 5.88 -5.01
C GLN A 81 8.26 5.87 -3.52
N ALA A 82 7.56 5.07 -2.72
CA ALA A 82 7.94 4.78 -1.34
C ALA A 82 8.70 3.45 -1.20
N GLY A 83 8.75 2.66 -2.28
CA GLY A 83 9.17 1.27 -2.27
C GLY A 83 7.99 0.32 -1.99
N ASP A 84 8.23 -0.97 -2.25
CA ASP A 84 7.22 -2.01 -2.03
C ASP A 84 6.73 -2.04 -0.58
N THR A 85 5.41 -2.17 -0.42
CA THR A 85 4.78 -2.54 0.85
C THR A 85 4.85 -4.05 1.00
N ILE A 86 5.50 -4.53 2.05
CA ILE A 86 5.77 -5.96 2.24
C ILE A 86 5.17 -6.44 3.56
N VAL A 87 4.27 -7.42 3.47
CA VAL A 87 3.81 -8.23 4.59
C VAL A 87 4.48 -9.60 4.47
N GLY A 88 5.22 -9.98 5.51
CA GLY A 88 5.89 -11.27 5.61
C GLY A 88 4.90 -12.45 5.75
N ASN A 89 5.40 -13.60 6.19
CA ASN A 89 4.55 -14.76 6.47
C ASN A 89 3.96 -14.65 7.89
N ASP A 90 2.80 -15.27 8.09
CA ASP A 90 2.20 -15.48 9.43
C ASP A 90 1.98 -14.17 10.22
N VAL A 91 1.51 -13.15 9.50
CA VAL A 91 1.15 -11.84 10.05
C VAL A 91 -0.35 -11.77 10.25
N TRP A 92 -0.77 -11.27 11.42
CA TRP A 92 -2.15 -10.89 11.68
C TRP A 92 -2.30 -9.37 11.58
N ILE A 93 -3.18 -8.92 10.69
CA ILE A 93 -3.55 -7.51 10.53
C ILE A 93 -4.97 -7.35 11.07
N GLY A 94 -5.12 -6.51 12.11
CA GLY A 94 -6.40 -6.23 12.73
C GLY A 94 -7.38 -5.49 11.82
N THR A 95 -8.64 -5.43 12.24
CA THR A 95 -9.70 -4.68 11.53
C THR A 95 -9.29 -3.21 11.38
N GLU A 96 -9.56 -2.63 10.20
CA GLU A 96 -9.35 -1.20 9.91
C GLU A 96 -7.91 -0.67 10.07
N ALA A 97 -6.93 -1.56 10.23
CA ALA A 97 -5.52 -1.17 10.24
C ALA A 97 -5.13 -0.54 8.90
N VAL A 98 -4.44 0.59 8.95
CA VAL A 98 -3.93 1.29 7.76
C VAL A 98 -2.43 1.11 7.67
N ILE A 99 -1.98 0.46 6.59
CA ILE A 99 -0.57 0.25 6.27
C ILE A 99 -0.15 1.28 5.23
N MET A 100 0.80 2.13 5.63
CA MET A 100 1.29 3.24 4.81
C MET A 100 2.28 2.75 3.72
N PRO A 101 2.51 3.55 2.65
CA PRO A 101 3.40 3.17 1.56
C PRO A 101 4.81 2.80 2.03
N GLY A 102 5.39 1.73 1.47
CA GLY A 102 6.77 1.32 1.73
C GLY A 102 7.02 0.61 3.08
N VAL A 103 5.98 0.43 3.91
CA VAL A 103 6.11 -0.25 5.19
C VAL A 103 6.40 -1.74 4.98
N LYS A 104 7.33 -2.28 5.78
CA LYS A 104 7.70 -3.70 5.80
C LYS A 104 7.34 -4.31 7.15
N ILE A 105 6.30 -5.14 7.19
CA ILE A 105 5.88 -5.90 8.37
C ILE A 105 6.47 -7.30 8.25
N LEU A 106 7.55 -7.55 8.97
CA LEU A 106 8.25 -8.82 8.93
C LEU A 106 8.05 -9.55 10.26
N LYS A 107 7.61 -10.81 10.21
CA LYS A 107 7.69 -11.69 11.37
C LYS A 107 9.14 -12.19 11.50
N HIS A 108 9.80 -11.84 12.59
CA HIS A 108 11.04 -12.50 12.99
C HIS A 108 10.68 -13.86 13.60
N CYS A 109 10.75 -14.93 12.81
CA CYS A 109 10.90 -16.26 13.38
C CYS A 109 12.40 -16.44 13.69
N ILE A 110 12.73 -16.42 14.99
CA ILE A 110 13.96 -16.91 15.64
C ILE A 110 15.19 -16.98 14.72
N LYS A 111 16.14 -16.05 14.90
CA LYS A 111 17.53 -16.29 14.50
C LYS A 111 17.97 -17.55 15.23
N ASN A 112 18.19 -18.65 14.51
CA ASN A 112 18.98 -19.76 15.08
C ASN A 112 20.32 -19.15 15.55
N PRO A 113 20.80 -19.50 16.76
CA PRO A 113 22.08 -19.01 17.27
C PRO A 113 23.24 -19.41 16.35
#